data_AF-A0A3N0DYU0-F1
#
_entry.id   AF-A0A3N0DYU0-F1
#
_cell.length_a   1.000
_cell.length_b   1.000
_cell.length_c   1.000
_cell.angle_alpha   90.00
_cell.angle_beta   90.00
_cell.angle_gamma   90.00
#
_symmetry.space_group_name_H-M   'P 1'
#
loop_
_entity.id
_entity.type
_entity.pdbx_description
1 polymer ?
#
loop_
_entity_poly.entity_id
_entity_poly.type
_entity_poly.pdbx_seq_one_letter_code
_entity_poly.pdbx_strand_id
1 'polypeptide(L)'
;MLAWNNETVHQSIQTNRTTQEIAPGFEEIARVITEVLRRLPEAEMDETDHEDAREAAQEVLDEVTQEEPDRGRIRRGMTLLRKLLAPMARGVAAGAQKGVQQWALDATEKLGQLTAAVNRVGG
;
A
#
# COMPACT_ATOMS: atom_id res chain seq x y z
N MET A 1 26.92 23.39 -12.76
CA MET A 1 25.86 22.72 -13.55
C MET A 1 26.23 21.26 -13.63
N LEU A 2 25.53 20.39 -12.91
CA LEU A 2 25.72 18.95 -13.00
C LEU A 2 24.51 18.41 -13.76
N ALA A 3 24.81 17.83 -14.93
CA ALA A 3 23.83 17.23 -15.81
C ALA A 3 23.25 15.99 -15.13
N TRP A 4 21.99 16.08 -14.74
CA TRP A 4 21.18 14.91 -14.37
C TRP A 4 20.79 14.21 -15.66
N ASN A 5 21.63 13.23 -16.04
CA ASN A 5 21.33 12.34 -17.14
C ASN A 5 20.33 11.30 -16.65
N ASN A 6 19.29 11.07 -17.46
CA ASN A 6 18.27 10.06 -17.26
C ASN A 6 18.91 8.67 -17.07
N GLU A 7 18.79 8.12 -15.88
CA GLU A 7 18.92 6.69 -15.65
C GLU A 7 17.62 6.24 -14.99
N THR A 8 16.94 5.33 -15.67
CA THR A 8 15.66 4.74 -15.31
C THR A 8 15.63 4.43 -13.81
N VAL A 9 14.83 5.17 -13.04
CA VAL A 9 14.65 4.90 -11.62
C VAL A 9 13.80 3.63 -11.51
N HIS A 10 14.43 2.46 -11.57
CA HIS A 10 13.85 1.24 -11.01
C HIS A 10 13.76 1.46 -9.50
N GLN A 11 12.57 1.80 -9.01
CA GLN A 11 12.33 2.05 -7.60
C GLN A 11 12.39 0.72 -6.86
N SER A 12 13.58 0.30 -6.44
CA SER A 12 13.73 -0.82 -5.51
C SER A 12 13.23 -0.41 -4.12
N ILE A 13 12.29 -1.14 -3.53
CA ILE A 13 11.94 -0.95 -2.11
C ILE A 13 13.03 -1.61 -1.26
N GLN A 14 13.72 -0.80 -0.44
CA GLN A 14 14.61 -1.30 0.60
C GLN A 14 13.78 -1.69 1.84
N THR A 15 13.30 -2.93 1.85
CA THR A 15 12.94 -3.63 3.10
C THR A 15 14.09 -4.56 3.46
N ASN A 16 14.42 -4.61 4.75
CA ASN A 16 15.64 -5.10 5.42
C ASN A 16 16.12 -6.56 5.14
N ARG A 17 15.80 -7.18 3.98
CA ARG A 17 16.27 -8.54 3.67
C ARG A 17 16.53 -8.86 2.19
N THR A 18 15.95 -8.19 1.20
CA THR A 18 16.21 -8.50 -0.23
C THR A 18 15.88 -7.29 -1.10
N THR A 19 16.79 -6.88 -1.99
CA THR A 19 16.49 -5.92 -3.06
C THR A 19 15.69 -6.65 -4.13
N GLN A 20 14.38 -6.84 -3.91
CA GLN A 20 13.49 -7.40 -4.93
C GLN A 20 13.05 -6.29 -5.89
N GLU A 21 13.18 -6.56 -7.19
CA GLU A 21 12.77 -5.64 -8.24
C GLU A 21 11.24 -5.65 -8.32
N ILE A 22 10.63 -4.47 -8.35
CA ILE A 22 9.18 -4.34 -8.43
C ILE A 22 8.80 -4.49 -9.90
N ALA A 23 7.76 -5.28 -10.17
CA ALA A 23 7.24 -5.45 -11.51
C ALA A 23 6.83 -4.09 -12.11
N PRO A 24 7.17 -3.83 -13.39
CA PRO A 24 6.84 -2.57 -14.04
C PRO A 24 5.34 -2.24 -13.96
N GLY A 25 5.02 -1.02 -13.56
CA GLY A 25 3.64 -0.54 -13.40
C GLY A 25 3.00 -0.79 -12.03
N PHE A 26 3.72 -1.44 -11.09
CA PHE A 26 3.28 -1.67 -9.71
C PHE A 26 4.06 -0.83 -8.66
N GLU A 27 4.95 0.05 -9.09
CA GLU A 27 5.85 0.83 -8.22
C GLU A 27 5.08 1.75 -7.27
N GLU A 28 4.04 2.42 -7.78
CA GLU A 28 3.20 3.29 -6.96
C GLU A 28 2.38 2.50 -5.93
N ILE A 29 1.95 1.28 -6.27
CA ILE A 29 1.27 0.38 -5.34
C ILE A 29 2.22 0.02 -4.21
N ALA A 30 3.41 -0.41 -4.56
CA ALA A 30 4.42 -0.83 -3.62
C ALA A 30 4.83 0.33 -2.67
N ARG A 31 4.95 1.55 -3.20
CA ARG A 31 5.19 2.76 -2.40
C ARG A 31 4.05 3.05 -1.40
N VAL A 32 2.80 3.04 -1.87
CA VAL A 32 1.63 3.31 -1.02
C VAL A 32 1.49 2.24 0.06
N ILE A 33 1.69 0.97 -0.26
CA ILE A 33 1.60 -0.13 0.71
C ILE A 33 2.71 -0.06 1.75
N THR A 34 3.94 0.31 1.35
CA THR A 34 5.05 0.54 2.29
C THR A 34 4.72 1.68 3.26
N GLU A 35 4.11 2.76 2.78
CA GLU A 35 3.68 3.88 3.63
C GLU A 35 2.53 3.47 4.58
N VAL A 36 1.60 2.63 4.11
CA VAL A 36 0.55 2.05 4.96
C VAL A 36 1.18 1.22 6.07
N LEU A 37 2.11 0.30 5.77
CA LEU A 37 2.80 -0.51 6.78
C LEU A 37 3.57 0.35 7.79
N ARG A 38 4.20 1.44 7.34
CA ARG A 38 4.96 2.35 8.22
C ARG A 38 4.05 3.05 9.23
N ARG A 39 2.83 3.41 8.82
CA ARG A 39 1.88 4.15 9.65
C ARG A 39 0.84 3.27 10.33
N LEU A 40 0.74 2.00 9.94
CA LEU A 40 -0.19 1.05 10.53
C LEU A 40 -0.08 1.00 12.06
N PRO A 41 1.10 0.99 12.71
CA PRO A 41 1.17 1.01 14.18
C PRO A 41 0.56 2.24 14.87
N GLU A 42 0.36 3.35 14.15
CA GLU A 42 -0.33 4.55 14.65
C GLU A 42 -1.86 4.41 14.57
N ALA A 43 -2.35 3.37 13.91
CA ALA A 43 -3.76 3.09 13.71
C ALA A 43 -4.39 2.55 15.00
N GLU A 44 -5.50 3.16 15.41
CA GLU A 44 -6.31 2.69 16.53
C GLU A 44 -7.28 1.62 16.03
N MET A 45 -6.78 0.41 15.89
CA MET A 45 -7.54 -0.80 15.59
C MET A 45 -7.21 -1.88 16.62
N ASP A 46 -8.05 -2.91 16.72
CA ASP A 46 -7.74 -4.04 17.59
C ASP A 46 -6.57 -4.87 17.02
N GLU A 47 -6.00 -5.73 17.87
CA GLU A 47 -4.84 -6.55 17.50
C GLU A 47 -5.10 -7.45 16.29
N THR A 48 -6.34 -7.93 16.14
CA THR A 48 -6.70 -8.82 15.02
C THR A 48 -6.72 -8.02 13.72
N ASP A 49 -7.39 -6.87 13.72
CA ASP A 49 -7.42 -5.96 12.57
C ASP A 49 -6.02 -5.45 12.20
N HIS A 50 -5.13 -5.23 13.20
CA HIS A 50 -3.73 -4.88 12.98
C HIS A 50 -2.97 -5.97 12.23
N GLU A 51 -3.05 -7.21 12.72
CA GLU A 51 -2.35 -8.33 12.09
C GLU A 51 -2.90 -8.60 10.69
N ASP A 52 -4.23 -8.60 10.52
CA ASP A 52 -4.88 -8.78 9.22
C ASP A 52 -4.46 -7.68 8.22
N ALA A 53 -4.36 -6.42 8.66
CA ALA A 53 -3.90 -5.33 7.82
C ALA A 53 -2.40 -5.48 7.47
N ARG A 54 -1.59 -5.92 8.43
CA ARG A 54 -0.15 -6.16 8.21
C ARG A 54 0.06 -7.29 7.20
N GLU A 55 -0.62 -8.42 7.37
CA GLU A 55 -0.56 -9.57 6.48
C GLU A 55 -1.01 -9.17 5.06
N ALA A 56 -2.17 -8.52 4.94
CA ALA A 56 -2.68 -8.07 3.64
C ALA A 56 -1.73 -7.11 2.91
N ALA A 57 -1.04 -6.23 3.64
CA ALA A 57 -0.05 -5.35 3.05
C ALA A 57 1.22 -6.10 2.62
N GLN A 58 1.69 -7.05 3.43
CA GLN A 58 2.85 -7.87 3.08
C GLN A 58 2.57 -8.74 1.86
N GLU A 59 1.39 -9.38 1.78
CA GLU A 59 0.98 -10.15 0.61
C GLU A 59 1.00 -9.31 -0.69
N VAL A 60 0.55 -8.05 -0.62
CA VAL A 60 0.59 -7.16 -1.78
C VAL A 60 2.04 -6.84 -2.17
N LEU A 61 2.92 -6.57 -1.21
CA LEU A 61 4.35 -6.34 -1.49
C LEU A 61 5.03 -7.57 -2.07
N ASP A 62 4.73 -8.75 -1.55
CA ASP A 62 5.27 -10.00 -2.06
C ASP A 62 4.79 -10.26 -3.50
N GLU A 63 3.54 -9.93 -3.81
CA GLU A 63 2.97 -10.11 -5.15
C GLU A 63 3.54 -9.13 -6.18
N VAL A 64 3.72 -7.85 -5.83
CA VAL A 64 4.27 -6.85 -6.78
C VAL A 64 5.76 -7.04 -7.08
N THR A 65 6.44 -7.92 -6.34
CA THR A 65 7.83 -8.31 -6.62
C THR A 65 7.96 -9.60 -7.44
N GLN A 66 6.84 -10.25 -7.78
CA GLN A 66 6.86 -11.40 -8.67
C GLN A 66 7.14 -10.97 -10.12
N GLU A 67 7.74 -11.87 -10.91
CA GLU A 67 7.95 -11.64 -12.35
C GLU A 67 6.62 -11.44 -13.09
N GLU A 68 5.57 -12.18 -12.69
CA GLU A 68 4.21 -12.07 -13.21
C GLU A 68 3.20 -11.84 -12.06
N PRO A 69 2.99 -10.59 -11.61
CA PRO A 69 2.10 -10.31 -10.49
C PRO A 69 0.63 -10.66 -10.78
N ASP A 70 0.00 -11.39 -9.86
CA ASP A 70 -1.44 -11.64 -9.84
C ASP A 70 -2.20 -10.39 -9.39
N ARG A 71 -2.71 -9.67 -10.39
CA ARG A 71 -3.58 -8.49 -10.23
C ARG A 71 -4.80 -8.75 -9.34
N GLY A 72 -5.32 -9.97 -9.36
CA GLY A 72 -6.44 -10.41 -8.54
C GLY A 72 -6.08 -10.46 -7.06
N ARG A 73 -4.89 -10.97 -6.72
CA ARG A 73 -4.34 -10.97 -5.35
C ARG A 73 -4.07 -9.55 -4.86
N ILE A 74 -3.37 -8.74 -5.66
CA ILE A 74 -3.09 -7.33 -5.34
C ILE A 74 -4.38 -6.57 -5.03
N ARG A 75 -5.40 -6.71 -5.89
CA ARG A 75 -6.71 -6.06 -5.69
C ARG A 75 -7.39 -6.53 -4.41
N ARG A 76 -7.35 -7.82 -4.09
CA ARG A 76 -7.96 -8.37 -2.88
C ARG A 76 -7.30 -7.79 -1.63
N GLY A 77 -5.97 -7.82 -1.56
CA GLY A 77 -5.21 -7.25 -0.43
C GLY A 77 -5.49 -5.76 -0.25
N MET A 78 -5.42 -4.96 -1.32
CA MET A 78 -5.76 -3.53 -1.28
C MET A 78 -7.22 -3.25 -0.88
N THR A 79 -8.16 -4.12 -1.28
CA THR A 79 -9.56 -4.00 -0.88
C THR A 79 -9.75 -4.31 0.60
N LEU A 80 -9.03 -5.31 1.14
CA LEU A 80 -9.05 -5.67 2.55
C LEU A 80 -8.48 -4.52 3.41
N LEU A 81 -7.29 -4.01 3.05
CA LEU A 81 -6.69 -2.84 3.68
C LEU A 81 -7.66 -1.66 3.75
N ARG A 82 -8.32 -1.34 2.62
CA ARG A 82 -9.30 -0.25 2.60
C ARG A 82 -10.48 -0.50 3.54
N LYS A 83 -10.95 -1.74 3.68
CA LYS A 83 -12.05 -2.08 4.59
C LYS A 83 -11.63 -1.91 6.05
N LEU A 84 -10.44 -2.37 6.41
CA LEU A 84 -9.89 -2.26 7.77
C LEU A 84 -9.60 -0.80 8.16
N LEU A 85 -9.14 0.02 7.22
CA LEU A 85 -8.89 1.45 7.46
C LEU A 85 -10.16 2.32 7.46
N ALA A 86 -11.28 1.84 6.92
CA ALA A 86 -12.51 2.63 6.73
C ALA A 86 -13.15 3.18 8.03
N PRO A 87 -13.23 2.42 9.14
CA PRO A 87 -13.76 2.93 10.40
C PRO A 87 -12.97 4.14 10.92
N MET A 88 -11.64 4.11 10.82
CA MET A 88 -10.78 5.22 11.23
C MET A 88 -10.96 6.44 10.33
N ALA A 89 -11.03 6.22 9.01
CA ALA A 89 -11.27 7.29 8.04
C ALA A 89 -12.59 8.03 8.33
N ARG A 90 -13.60 7.30 8.78
CA ARG A 90 -14.93 7.84 9.16
C ARG A 90 -14.95 8.48 10.55
N GLY A 91 -13.86 8.41 11.32
CA GLY A 91 -13.79 8.93 12.69
C GLY A 91 -14.72 8.18 13.65
N VAL A 92 -15.09 6.94 13.33
CA VAL A 92 -15.92 6.10 14.21
C VAL A 92 -15.09 5.20 15.12
N ALA A 93 -13.77 5.15 14.92
CA ALA A 93 -12.83 4.55 15.87
C ALA A 93 -12.71 5.45 17.11
N ALA A 94 -12.94 4.89 18.29
CA ALA A 94 -12.92 5.63 19.54
C ALA A 94 -11.48 6.03 19.91
N GLY A 95 -11.19 7.34 19.95
CA GLY A 95 -9.87 7.87 20.31
C GLY A 95 -9.12 8.55 19.17
N ALA A 96 -9.59 8.37 17.91
CA ALA A 96 -8.81 8.71 16.74
C ALA A 96 -8.43 10.20 16.72
N GLN A 97 -7.14 10.45 16.91
CA GLN A 97 -6.55 11.77 16.76
C GLN A 97 -6.79 12.24 15.32
N LYS A 98 -7.10 13.52 15.12
CA LYS A 98 -7.41 14.11 13.81
C LYS A 98 -6.37 13.78 12.71
N GLY A 99 -5.10 13.59 13.11
CA GLY A 99 -4.01 13.17 12.22
C GLY A 99 -4.11 11.72 11.73
N VAL A 100 -4.58 10.79 12.57
CA VAL A 100 -4.79 9.37 12.22
C VAL A 100 -6.01 9.25 11.30
N GLN A 101 -7.09 9.99 11.59
CA GLN A 101 -8.26 10.02 10.72
C GLN A 101 -7.91 10.53 9.31
N GLN A 102 -7.21 11.66 9.21
CA GLN A 102 -6.84 12.24 7.91
C GLN A 102 -5.93 11.30 7.11
N TRP A 103 -4.98 10.66 7.79
CA TRP A 103 -4.15 9.63 7.18
C TRP A 103 -4.98 8.45 6.64
N ALA A 104 -5.90 7.92 7.43
CA ALA A 104 -6.75 6.81 7.02
C ALA A 104 -7.64 7.18 5.82
N LEU A 105 -8.14 8.42 5.76
CA LEU A 105 -8.84 8.96 4.59
C LEU A 105 -7.93 8.94 3.35
N ASP A 106 -6.76 9.59 3.43
CA ASP A 106 -5.82 9.66 2.31
C ASP A 106 -5.40 8.25 1.84
N ALA A 107 -5.18 7.32 2.78
CA ALA A 107 -4.84 5.94 2.47
C ALA A 107 -5.98 5.20 1.76
N THR A 108 -7.21 5.28 2.28
CA THR A 108 -8.38 4.61 1.66
C THR A 108 -8.69 5.14 0.26
N GLU A 109 -8.52 6.43 0.02
CA GLU A 109 -8.67 7.06 -1.30
C GLU A 109 -7.60 6.59 -2.28
N LYS A 110 -6.31 6.65 -1.89
CA LYS A 110 -5.20 6.18 -2.73
C LYS A 110 -5.31 4.70 -3.08
N LEU A 111 -5.61 3.85 -2.09
CA LEU A 111 -5.87 2.42 -2.33
C LEU A 111 -7.03 2.21 -3.29
N GLY A 112 -8.10 3.01 -3.20
CA GLY A 112 -9.23 2.97 -4.13
C GLY A 112 -8.84 3.32 -5.57
N GLN A 113 -8.08 4.40 -5.75
CA GLN A 113 -7.60 4.85 -7.06
C GLN A 113 -6.67 3.80 -7.70
N LEU A 114 -5.73 3.27 -6.92
CA LEU A 114 -4.80 2.24 -7.37
C LEU A 114 -5.54 0.94 -7.71
N THR A 115 -6.56 0.57 -6.94
CA THR A 115 -7.38 -0.62 -7.22
C THR A 115 -8.04 -0.53 -8.59
N ALA A 116 -8.55 0.66 -8.95
CA ALA A 116 -9.10 0.91 -10.28
C ALA A 116 -8.02 0.93 -11.37
N ALA A 117 -6.82 1.42 -11.05
CA ALA A 117 -5.69 1.49 -11.97
C ALA A 117 -5.10 0.11 -12.33
N VAL A 118 -5.09 -0.85 -11.41
CA VAL A 118 -4.62 -2.24 -11.65
C VAL A 118 -5.29 -2.89 -12.88
N ASN A 119 -6.55 -2.55 -13.16
CA ASN A 119 -7.27 -3.06 -14.33
C ASN A 119 -6.86 -2.38 -15.66
N ARG A 120 -6.22 -1.20 -15.62
CA ARG A 120 -5.84 -0.42 -16.81
C ARG A 120 -4.45 -0.75 -17.34
N VAL A 121 -3.61 -1.46 -16.59
CA VAL A 121 -2.22 -1.80 -16.97
C VAL A 121 -2.17 -2.97 -17.99
N GLY A 122 -3.22 -3.21 -18.77
CA GLY A 122 -3.24 -4.33 -19.73
C GLY A 122 -4.42 -4.31 -20.69
N GLY A 123 -4.67 -3.15 -21.31
CA GLY A 123 -5.46 -3.03 -22.54
C GLY A 123 -4.54 -2.71 -23.71
#